data_AF-A0A942N0F7-F1
#
_entry.id   AF-A0A942N0F7-F1
#
_cell.length_a   1.000
_cell.length_b   1.000
_cell.length_c   1.000
_cell.angle_alpha   90.00
_cell.angle_beta   90.00
_cell.angle_gamma   90.00
#
_symmetry.space_group_name_H-M   'P 1'
#
loop_
_entity.id
_entity.type
_entity.pdbx_description
1 polymer ?
#
loop_
_entity_poly.entity_id
_entity_poly.type
_entity_poly.pdbx_seq_one_letter_code
_entity_poly.pdbx_strand_id
1 'polypeptide(L)'
;MKKSKVIIISGVVILLALMFAPIMVSTVWSQGSTSDWISFYGSYFGALFGAILVGLVAFVVARIQVEDHKDQERNRRIIQQLPTLIQLKFEVEKAKKYIDGRKNLVDNKEQLKQQVINFPMNTFRRPQDENKSLWYQIDKIEDAELMADIIRFRENYFKLCDTLALDIQQLQNVIDSKNIEIKRVEKKNDPQSQNKKKQMTIEERDLHLDLEIAKDNKLKEWQKIEDGSYLGEVTKIEEELNSTIEGIEKIKAEKN
;
A
#
# COMPACT_ATOMS: atom_id res chain seq x y z
N MET A 1 25.01 -11.25 19.66
CA MET A 1 24.45 -12.20 20.64
C MET A 1 24.05 -13.59 20.11
N LYS A 2 23.70 -13.79 18.83
CA LYS A 2 23.26 -15.11 18.33
C LYS A 2 24.39 -16.13 18.11
N LYS A 3 25.54 -15.69 17.57
CA LYS A 3 26.72 -16.56 17.40
C LYS A 3 27.24 -17.09 18.74
N SER A 4 27.20 -16.27 19.80
CA SER A 4 27.59 -16.71 21.15
C SER A 4 26.62 -17.74 21.73
N LYS A 5 25.30 -17.61 21.51
CA LYS A 5 24.32 -18.62 21.97
C LYS A 5 24.52 -19.98 21.27
N VAL A 6 24.80 -20.01 19.96
CA VAL A 6 25.06 -21.27 19.24
C VAL A 6 26.37 -21.93 19.69
N ILE A 7 27.42 -21.13 19.92
CA ILE A 7 28.70 -21.64 20.46
C ILE A 7 28.51 -22.17 21.89
N ILE A 8 27.69 -21.51 22.71
CA ILE A 8 27.38 -21.97 24.06
C ILE A 8 26.54 -23.26 24.01
N ILE A 9 25.53 -23.35 23.15
CA ILE A 9 24.69 -24.55 23.04
C ILE A 9 25.51 -25.74 22.52
N SER A 10 26.31 -25.55 21.47
CA SER A 10 27.20 -26.61 20.96
C SER A 10 28.25 -27.00 22.00
N GLY A 11 28.84 -26.02 22.70
CA GLY A 11 29.73 -26.25 23.82
C GLY A 11 29.08 -27.04 24.96
N VAL A 12 27.85 -26.71 25.34
CA VAL A 12 27.08 -27.41 26.39
C VAL A 12 26.66 -28.81 25.96
N VAL A 13 26.29 -29.04 24.69
CA VAL A 13 25.99 -30.39 24.18
C VAL A 13 27.24 -31.27 24.18
N ILE A 14 28.38 -30.73 23.76
CA ILE A 14 29.67 -31.43 23.81
C ILE A 14 30.06 -31.71 25.26
N LEU A 15 29.90 -30.72 26.15
CA LEU A 15 30.19 -30.86 27.58
C LEU A 15 29.28 -31.90 28.23
N LEU A 16 27.99 -31.91 27.92
CA LEU A 16 27.02 -32.90 28.41
C LEU A 16 27.35 -34.29 27.88
N ALA A 17 27.71 -34.44 26.62
CA ALA A 17 28.16 -35.73 26.07
C ALA A 17 29.43 -36.23 26.80
N LEU A 18 30.37 -35.32 27.09
CA LEU A 18 31.57 -35.64 27.86
C LEU A 18 31.30 -35.92 29.35
N MET A 19 30.30 -35.27 29.95
CA MET A 19 29.92 -35.47 31.35
C MET A 19 29.03 -36.71 31.56
N PHE A 20 28.19 -37.07 30.58
CA PHE A 20 27.38 -38.28 30.63
C PHE A 20 28.16 -39.54 30.25
N ALA A 21 29.25 -39.41 29.49
CA ALA A 21 30.14 -40.54 29.19
C ALA A 21 30.62 -41.31 30.44
N PRO A 22 31.12 -40.67 31.51
CA PRO A 22 31.51 -41.39 32.74
C PRO A 22 30.32 -41.86 33.60
N ILE A 23 29.15 -41.22 33.51
CA ILE A 23 27.93 -41.62 34.25
C ILE A 23 27.31 -42.88 33.61
N MET A 24 27.34 -42.99 32.29
CA MET A 24 26.95 -44.18 31.54
C MET A 24 27.89 -45.38 31.82
N VAL A 25 29.12 -45.15 32.29
CA VAL A 25 30.06 -46.23 32.65
C VAL A 25 29.90 -46.69 34.11
N SER A 26 29.18 -45.92 34.94
CA SER A 26 29.08 -46.15 36.39
C SER A 26 27.68 -46.44 36.93
N THR A 27 26.64 -46.42 36.07
CA THR A 27 25.25 -46.68 36.47
C THR A 27 24.83 -48.13 36.20
N VAL A 28 23.97 -48.69 37.07
CA VAL A 28 23.51 -50.10 37.05
C VAL A 28 22.75 -50.51 35.77
N TRP A 29 22.48 -49.54 34.89
CA TRP A 29 21.68 -49.69 33.68
C TRP A 29 22.55 -49.87 32.43
N SER A 30 23.87 -49.69 32.53
CA SER A 30 24.80 -50.01 31.46
C SER A 30 25.44 -51.38 31.71
N GLN A 31 25.29 -52.29 30.76
CA GLN A 31 26.01 -53.56 30.76
C GLN A 31 27.24 -53.41 29.86
N GLY A 32 28.43 -53.59 30.43
CA GLY A 32 29.70 -53.55 29.70
C GLY A 32 30.83 -52.96 30.53
N SER A 33 32.04 -53.50 30.39
CA SER A 33 33.25 -52.92 31.00
C SER A 33 33.64 -51.62 30.30
N THR A 34 34.45 -50.77 30.94
CA THR A 34 35.01 -49.56 30.31
C THR A 34 35.71 -49.87 28.98
N SER A 35 36.36 -51.05 28.88
CA SER A 35 36.99 -51.55 27.65
C SER A 35 35.97 -51.81 26.54
N ASP A 36 34.78 -52.31 26.87
CA ASP A 36 33.72 -52.62 25.90
C ASP A 36 33.10 -51.35 25.33
N TRP A 37 32.92 -50.31 26.15
CA TRP A 37 32.44 -49.01 25.70
C TRP A 37 33.45 -48.28 24.82
N ILE A 38 34.74 -48.30 25.19
CA ILE A 38 35.81 -47.74 24.35
C ILE A 38 35.87 -48.49 23.01
N SER A 39 35.76 -49.82 23.04
CA SER A 39 35.72 -50.65 21.84
C SER A 39 34.47 -50.38 20.99
N PHE A 40 33.32 -50.15 21.62
CA PHE A 40 32.08 -49.79 20.93
C PHE A 40 32.23 -48.46 20.17
N TYR A 41 32.66 -47.38 20.85
CA TYR A 41 32.85 -46.08 20.20
C TYR A 41 34.01 -46.07 19.18
N GLY A 42 35.02 -46.93 19.37
CA GLY A 42 36.10 -47.15 18.40
C GLY A 42 35.72 -48.07 17.24
N SER A 43 34.58 -48.77 17.31
CA SER A 43 34.09 -49.64 16.25
C SER A 43 33.33 -48.86 15.17
N TYR A 44 33.23 -49.45 13.97
CA TYR A 44 32.41 -48.92 12.87
C TYR A 44 30.95 -48.67 13.28
N PHE A 45 30.39 -49.52 14.16
CA PHE A 45 29.01 -49.40 14.60
C PHE A 45 28.79 -48.22 15.56
N GLY A 46 29.71 -48.00 16.51
CA GLY A 46 29.67 -46.81 17.38
C GLY A 46 29.88 -45.52 16.62
N ALA A 47 30.76 -45.51 15.61
CA ALA A 47 30.94 -44.38 14.71
C ALA A 47 29.66 -44.08 13.90
N LEU A 48 29.00 -45.11 13.36
CA LEU A 48 27.73 -44.96 12.65
C LEU A 48 26.62 -44.42 13.56
N PHE A 49 26.48 -44.97 14.77
CA PHE A 49 25.48 -44.51 15.74
C PHE A 49 25.72 -43.06 16.17
N GLY A 50 26.98 -42.70 16.45
CA GLY A 50 27.39 -41.33 16.75
C GLY A 50 27.09 -40.36 15.60
N ALA A 51 27.39 -40.75 14.36
CA ALA A 51 27.10 -39.93 13.18
C ALA A 51 25.60 -39.70 12.98
N ILE A 52 24.75 -40.71 13.20
CA ILE A 52 23.29 -40.58 13.12
C ILE A 52 22.77 -39.62 14.20
N LEU A 53 23.26 -39.75 15.44
CA LEU A 53 22.79 -38.93 16.56
C LEU A 53 23.21 -37.46 16.37
N VAL A 54 24.46 -37.21 15.96
CA VAL A 54 24.93 -35.86 15.61
C VAL A 54 24.14 -35.29 14.44
N GLY A 55 23.85 -36.11 13.40
CA GLY A 55 23.02 -35.71 12.26
C GLY A 55 21.61 -35.31 12.67
N LEU A 56 20.98 -36.05 13.58
CA LEU A 56 19.63 -35.76 14.10
C LEU A 56 19.63 -34.46 14.91
N VAL A 57 20.58 -34.27 15.82
CA VAL A 57 20.72 -33.02 16.58
C VAL A 57 20.95 -31.84 15.65
N ALA A 58 21.85 -31.97 14.67
CA ALA A 58 22.11 -30.93 13.67
C ALA A 58 20.84 -30.60 12.86
N PHE A 59 20.06 -31.60 12.47
CA PHE A 59 18.80 -31.40 11.77
C PHE A 59 17.76 -30.65 12.61
N VAL A 60 17.58 -31.03 13.88
CA VAL A 60 16.64 -30.35 14.80
C VAL A 60 17.06 -28.90 15.02
N VAL A 61 18.36 -28.66 15.30
CA VAL A 61 18.90 -27.32 15.48
C VAL A 61 18.74 -26.48 14.20
N ALA A 62 18.99 -27.07 13.04
CA ALA A 62 18.79 -26.39 11.75
C ALA A 62 17.32 -26.02 11.53
N ARG A 63 16.36 -26.90 11.85
CA ARG A 63 14.92 -26.62 11.75
C ARG A 63 14.50 -25.44 12.63
N ILE A 64 14.92 -25.44 13.90
CA ILE A 64 14.64 -24.35 14.85
C ILE A 64 15.24 -23.04 14.34
N GLN A 65 16.49 -23.05 13.85
CA GLN A 65 17.12 -21.85 13.29
C GLN A 65 16.38 -21.32 12.06
N VAL A 66 15.92 -22.20 11.16
CA VAL A 66 15.17 -21.79 9.97
C VAL A 66 13.85 -21.12 10.36
N GLU A 67 13.13 -21.66 11.34
CA GLU A 67 11.89 -21.06 11.85
C GLU A 67 12.15 -19.69 12.50
N ASP A 68 13.15 -19.60 13.39
CA ASP A 68 13.58 -18.35 13.99
C ASP A 68 13.97 -17.28 12.95
N HIS A 69 14.64 -17.70 11.87
CA HIS A 69 15.06 -16.83 10.79
C HIS A 69 13.87 -16.34 9.96
N LYS A 70 12.88 -17.20 9.71
CA LYS A 70 11.64 -16.81 9.03
C LYS A 70 10.87 -15.76 9.82
N ASP A 71 10.73 -15.96 11.13
CA ASP A 71 10.00 -15.01 11.97
C ASP A 71 10.74 -13.68 12.11
N GLN A 72 12.07 -13.69 12.19
CA GLN A 72 12.85 -12.45 12.17
C GLN A 72 12.73 -11.72 10.85
N GLU A 73 12.82 -12.43 9.73
CA GLU A 73 12.74 -11.83 8.41
C GLU A 73 11.34 -11.26 8.14
N ARG A 74 10.28 -11.99 8.51
CA ARG A 74 8.90 -11.50 8.47
C ARG A 74 8.74 -10.22 9.28
N ASN A 75 9.13 -10.25 10.56
CA ASN A 75 9.02 -9.06 11.41
C ASN A 75 9.88 -7.89 10.92
N ARG A 76 11.05 -8.17 10.34
CA ARG A 76 11.89 -7.15 9.73
C ARG A 76 11.19 -6.47 8.57
N ARG A 77 10.55 -7.23 7.67
CA ARG A 77 9.76 -6.70 6.55
C ARG A 77 8.59 -5.86 7.05
N ILE A 78 7.85 -6.39 8.03
CA ILE A 78 6.75 -5.70 8.69
C ILE A 78 7.20 -4.35 9.28
N ILE A 79 8.38 -4.28 9.90
CA ILE A 79 8.92 -3.02 10.46
C ILE A 79 9.43 -2.08 9.35
N GLN A 80 10.00 -2.62 8.28
CA GLN A 80 10.55 -1.84 7.16
C GLN A 80 9.48 -1.07 6.37
N GLN A 81 8.21 -1.49 6.40
CA GLN A 81 7.11 -0.76 5.75
C GLN A 81 6.63 0.47 6.55
N LEU A 82 7.01 0.61 7.82
CA LEU A 82 6.53 1.67 8.71
C LEU A 82 6.72 3.09 8.15
N PRO A 83 7.89 3.48 7.60
CA PRO A 83 8.06 4.82 7.01
C PRO A 83 7.10 5.08 5.86
N THR A 84 6.80 4.05 5.05
CA THR A 84 5.85 4.14 3.94
C THR A 84 4.42 4.35 4.45
N LEU A 85 3.99 3.59 5.46
CA LEU A 85 2.66 3.75 6.06
C LEU A 85 2.49 5.15 6.67
N ILE A 86 3.52 5.68 7.34
CA ILE A 86 3.49 7.04 7.89
C ILE A 86 3.36 8.09 6.78
N GLN A 87 4.09 7.93 5.67
CA GLN A 87 3.97 8.84 4.52
C GLN A 87 2.57 8.79 3.92
N LEU A 88 2.00 7.59 3.75
CA LEU A 88 0.64 7.42 3.24
C LEU A 88 -0.40 8.02 4.17
N LYS A 89 -0.24 7.88 5.49
CA LYS A 89 -1.09 8.54 6.48
C LYS A 89 -1.14 10.06 6.26
N PHE A 90 0.02 10.71 6.08
CA PHE A 90 0.03 12.15 5.80
C PHE A 90 -0.67 12.53 4.50
N GLU A 91 -0.57 11.72 3.45
CA GLU A 91 -1.28 11.95 2.19
C GLU A 91 -2.80 11.75 2.33
N VAL A 92 -3.22 10.74 3.08
CA VAL A 92 -4.63 10.50 3.42
C VAL A 92 -5.20 11.64 4.26
N GLU A 93 -4.46 12.16 5.24
CA GLU A 93 -4.86 13.33 6.03
C GLU A 93 -5.00 14.60 5.16
N LYS A 94 -4.10 14.81 4.18
CA LYS A 94 -4.22 15.93 3.21
C LYS A 94 -5.48 15.76 2.36
N ALA A 95 -5.76 14.55 1.88
CA ALA A 95 -6.96 14.26 1.12
C ALA A 95 -8.22 14.51 1.95
N LYS A 96 -8.23 14.07 3.20
CA LYS A 96 -9.32 14.33 4.16
C LYS A 96 -9.57 15.81 4.36
N LYS A 97 -8.53 16.60 4.66
CA LYS A 97 -8.62 18.07 4.80
C LYS A 97 -9.15 18.74 3.53
N TYR A 98 -8.73 18.26 2.36
CA TYR A 98 -9.23 18.76 1.09
C TYR A 98 -10.74 18.49 0.94
N ILE A 99 -11.17 17.24 1.14
CA ILE A 99 -12.58 16.83 1.04
C ILE A 99 -13.44 17.59 2.04
N ASP A 100 -13.00 17.68 3.30
CA ASP A 100 -13.69 18.40 4.36
C ASP A 100 -13.83 19.89 4.03
N GLY A 101 -12.76 20.52 3.56
CA GLY A 101 -12.81 21.90 3.06
C GLY A 101 -13.82 22.10 1.93
N ARG A 102 -14.04 21.08 1.07
CA ARG A 102 -15.08 21.13 0.04
C ARG A 102 -16.48 20.87 0.57
N LYS A 103 -16.63 19.96 1.54
CA LYS A 103 -17.91 19.71 2.20
C LYS A 103 -18.41 20.96 2.92
N ASN A 104 -17.54 21.63 3.69
CA ASN A 104 -17.84 22.91 4.33
C ASN A 104 -18.24 23.99 3.31
N LEU A 105 -17.65 23.97 2.10
CA LEU A 105 -18.08 24.85 1.03
C LEU A 105 -19.46 24.48 0.48
N VAL A 106 -19.94 23.24 0.54
CA VAL A 106 -21.28 22.83 0.10
C VAL A 106 -22.33 23.11 1.18
N ASP A 107 -22.00 22.86 2.45
CA ASP A 107 -22.95 23.03 3.55
C ASP A 107 -23.31 24.51 3.76
N ASN A 108 -22.37 25.42 3.49
CA ASN A 108 -22.60 26.87 3.55
C ASN A 108 -23.34 27.42 2.30
N LYS A 109 -23.80 26.56 1.37
CA LYS A 109 -24.25 26.92 0.01
C LYS A 109 -25.76 26.75 -0.26
N GLU A 110 -26.63 27.09 0.68
CA GLU A 110 -28.03 27.41 0.32
C GLU A 110 -28.13 28.49 -0.78
N GLN A 111 -27.09 29.31 -0.98
CA GLN A 111 -27.01 30.36 -2.01
C GLN A 111 -26.38 29.94 -3.37
N LEU A 112 -25.85 28.71 -3.53
CA LEU A 112 -24.99 28.38 -4.68
C LEU A 112 -25.42 27.19 -5.52
N LYS A 113 -26.64 26.65 -5.30
CA LYS A 113 -27.20 25.51 -6.05
C LYS A 113 -27.17 25.65 -7.58
N GLN A 114 -26.99 26.85 -8.14
CA GLN A 114 -26.83 27.07 -9.59
C GLN A 114 -25.41 27.45 -10.06
N GLN A 115 -24.48 27.81 -9.15
CA GLN A 115 -23.16 28.29 -9.54
C GLN A 115 -22.02 27.28 -9.31
N VAL A 116 -22.24 26.20 -8.54
CA VAL A 116 -21.22 25.19 -8.19
C VAL A 116 -20.54 24.56 -9.42
N ILE A 117 -21.26 24.42 -10.53
CA ILE A 117 -20.74 23.85 -11.78
C ILE A 117 -19.72 24.81 -12.43
N ASN A 118 -19.95 26.12 -12.34
CA ASN A 118 -19.19 27.15 -13.04
C ASN A 118 -18.02 27.72 -12.23
N PHE A 119 -17.81 27.32 -10.96
CA PHE A 119 -16.62 27.74 -10.24
C PHE A 119 -15.40 27.00 -10.82
N PRO A 120 -14.45 27.72 -11.44
CA PRO A 120 -13.21 27.10 -11.83
C PRO A 120 -12.36 26.96 -10.57
N MET A 121 -12.06 25.71 -10.21
CA MET A 121 -11.25 25.39 -9.02
C MET A 121 -9.75 25.54 -9.29
N ASN A 122 -9.36 26.11 -10.44
CA ASN A 122 -7.99 26.37 -10.87
C ASN A 122 -7.22 27.33 -9.95
N THR A 123 -7.91 28.07 -9.07
CA THR A 123 -7.28 28.85 -7.98
C THR A 123 -6.81 27.99 -6.81
N PHE A 124 -7.31 26.76 -6.68
CA PHE A 124 -6.87 25.84 -5.64
C PHE A 124 -5.83 24.90 -6.21
N ARG A 125 -4.59 25.07 -5.73
CA ARG A 125 -3.45 24.22 -6.06
C ARG A 125 -3.85 22.75 -6.00
N ARG A 126 -3.69 22.01 -7.11
CA ARG A 126 -4.03 20.58 -7.16
C ARG A 126 -3.12 19.85 -6.17
N PRO A 127 -3.67 19.19 -5.14
CA PRO A 127 -2.86 18.42 -4.20
C PRO A 127 -2.00 17.36 -4.89
N GLN A 128 -2.47 16.89 -6.06
CA GLN A 128 -1.81 15.88 -6.87
C GLN A 128 -0.44 16.29 -7.41
N ASP A 129 -0.18 17.58 -7.68
CA ASP A 129 1.04 17.98 -8.40
C ASP A 129 2.29 17.96 -7.52
N GLU A 130 2.13 17.94 -6.20
CA GLU A 130 3.28 17.99 -5.26
C GLU A 130 3.73 16.62 -4.74
N ASN A 131 2.88 15.56 -4.78
CA ASN A 131 3.15 14.32 -4.04
C ASN A 131 2.90 13.01 -4.81
N LYS A 132 2.88 12.99 -6.15
CA LYS A 132 2.75 11.72 -6.91
C LYS A 132 3.80 10.68 -6.51
N SER A 133 4.99 11.12 -6.10
CA SER A 133 6.10 10.26 -5.72
C SER A 133 5.83 9.39 -4.48
N LEU A 134 5.02 9.88 -3.53
CA LEU A 134 4.73 9.20 -2.27
C LEU A 134 3.76 8.03 -2.47
N TRP A 135 2.87 8.13 -3.46
CA TRP A 135 1.96 7.06 -3.86
C TRP A 135 2.63 5.90 -4.62
N TYR A 136 3.90 6.02 -5.02
CA TYR A 136 4.60 4.92 -5.70
C TYR A 136 5.18 3.88 -4.74
N GLN A 137 5.20 4.14 -3.44
CA GLN A 137 5.74 3.20 -2.46
C GLN A 137 4.71 2.23 -1.88
N ILE A 138 3.48 2.26 -2.39
CA ILE A 138 2.38 1.39 -1.94
C ILE A 138 2.75 -0.10 -2.09
N ASP A 139 3.63 -0.43 -3.04
CA ASP A 139 4.17 -1.77 -3.27
C ASP A 139 4.95 -2.36 -2.09
N LYS A 140 5.35 -1.52 -1.13
CA LYS A 140 6.06 -1.94 0.09
C LYS A 140 5.13 -2.38 1.22
N ILE A 141 3.82 -2.22 1.07
CA ILE A 141 2.84 -2.67 2.07
C ILE A 141 2.70 -4.19 1.96
N GLU A 142 2.88 -4.89 3.06
CA GLU A 142 2.80 -6.35 3.11
C GLU A 142 1.34 -6.86 3.09
N ASP A 143 0.41 -6.07 3.65
CA ASP A 143 -1.02 -6.36 3.63
C ASP A 143 -1.62 -6.02 2.25
N ALA A 144 -1.97 -7.06 1.50
CA ALA A 144 -2.51 -6.94 0.15
C ALA A 144 -3.91 -6.28 0.12
N GLU A 145 -4.72 -6.46 1.17
CA GLU A 145 -6.07 -5.89 1.24
C GLU A 145 -5.98 -4.38 1.47
N LEU A 146 -5.18 -3.97 2.47
CA LEU A 146 -4.89 -2.56 2.73
C LEU A 146 -4.26 -1.88 1.51
N MET A 147 -3.32 -2.56 0.84
CA MET A 147 -2.70 -2.07 -0.39
C MET A 147 -3.75 -1.79 -1.49
N ALA A 148 -4.66 -2.73 -1.72
CA ALA A 148 -5.71 -2.60 -2.71
C ALA A 148 -6.70 -1.47 -2.38
N ASP A 149 -7.07 -1.34 -1.11
CA ASP A 149 -7.98 -0.30 -0.63
C ASP A 149 -7.35 1.10 -0.76
N ILE A 150 -6.05 1.26 -0.47
CA ILE A 150 -5.31 2.51 -0.68
C ILE A 150 -5.21 2.87 -2.16
N ILE A 151 -4.96 1.90 -3.05
CA ILE A 151 -4.91 2.13 -4.51
C ILE A 151 -6.27 2.64 -5.00
N ARG A 152 -7.35 1.96 -4.61
CA ARG A 152 -8.71 2.35 -4.99
C ARG A 152 -9.07 3.74 -4.48
N PHE A 153 -8.75 4.02 -3.22
CA PHE A 153 -8.95 5.35 -2.63
C PHE A 153 -8.19 6.43 -3.41
N ARG A 154 -6.91 6.19 -3.73
CA ARG A 154 -6.10 7.11 -4.52
C ARG A 154 -6.73 7.41 -5.88
N GLU A 155 -7.15 6.39 -6.61
CA GLU A 155 -7.77 6.55 -7.92
C GLU A 155 -9.06 7.37 -7.84
N ASN A 156 -9.93 7.05 -6.87
CA ASN A 156 -11.17 7.78 -6.62
C ASN A 156 -10.91 9.23 -6.23
N TYR A 157 -9.92 9.47 -5.36
CA TYR A 157 -9.51 10.81 -4.93
C TYR A 157 -8.93 11.62 -6.09
N PHE A 158 -8.14 10.99 -6.96
CA PHE A 158 -7.57 11.68 -8.12
C PHE A 158 -8.65 12.05 -9.14
N LYS A 159 -9.54 11.10 -9.44
CA LYS A 159 -10.71 11.36 -10.28
C LYS A 159 -11.55 12.51 -9.73
N LEU A 160 -11.78 12.55 -8.42
CA LEU A 160 -12.48 13.65 -7.76
C LEU A 160 -11.78 14.98 -8.03
N CYS A 161 -10.48 15.09 -7.71
CA CYS A 161 -9.73 16.32 -7.90
C CYS A 161 -9.73 16.79 -9.36
N ASP A 162 -9.53 15.88 -10.31
CA ASP A 162 -9.51 16.22 -11.74
C ASP A 162 -10.87 16.70 -12.23
N THR A 163 -11.94 16.00 -11.83
CA THR A 163 -13.32 16.37 -12.20
C THR A 163 -13.70 17.73 -11.62
N LEU A 164 -13.34 18.00 -10.37
CA LEU A 164 -13.61 19.30 -9.73
C LEU A 164 -12.78 20.44 -10.33
N ALA A 165 -11.57 20.13 -10.81
CA ALA A 165 -10.69 21.09 -11.46
C ALA A 165 -11.14 21.49 -12.88
N LEU A 166 -12.09 20.76 -13.48
CA LEU A 166 -12.62 21.10 -14.81
C LEU A 166 -13.29 22.48 -14.79
N ASP A 167 -12.83 23.33 -15.70
CA ASP A 167 -13.40 24.65 -15.97
C ASP A 167 -14.51 24.54 -17.03
N ILE A 168 -15.73 24.32 -16.54
CA ILE A 168 -16.93 24.22 -17.38
C ILE A 168 -17.18 25.51 -18.16
N GLN A 169 -16.80 26.66 -17.60
CA GLN A 169 -16.98 27.94 -18.27
C GLN A 169 -16.00 28.10 -19.43
N GLN A 170 -14.75 27.66 -19.27
CA GLN A 170 -13.80 27.62 -20.37
C GLN A 170 -14.29 26.73 -21.53
N LEU A 171 -14.85 25.55 -21.23
CA LEU A 171 -15.44 24.68 -22.25
C LEU A 171 -16.63 25.35 -22.97
N GLN A 172 -17.51 26.01 -22.21
CA GLN A 172 -18.61 26.78 -22.78
C GLN A 172 -18.10 27.90 -23.71
N ASN A 173 -17.07 28.64 -23.29
CA ASN A 173 -16.47 29.70 -24.10
C ASN A 173 -15.88 29.17 -25.42
N VAL A 174 -15.30 27.97 -25.40
CA VAL A 174 -14.78 27.31 -26.62
C VAL A 174 -15.93 27.00 -27.58
N ILE A 175 -17.03 26.44 -27.08
CA ILE A 175 -18.25 26.18 -27.88
C ILE A 175 -18.80 27.47 -28.46
N ASP A 176 -18.94 28.52 -27.66
CA ASP A 176 -19.47 29.81 -28.10
C ASP A 176 -18.57 30.42 -29.20
N SER A 177 -17.25 30.30 -29.07
CA SER A 177 -16.28 30.74 -30.08
C SER A 177 -16.41 29.98 -31.40
N LYS A 178 -16.65 28.66 -31.34
CA LYS A 178 -16.90 27.81 -32.51
C LYS A 178 -18.20 28.18 -33.20
N ASN A 179 -19.25 28.48 -32.42
CA ASN A 179 -20.54 28.90 -32.96
C ASN A 179 -20.45 30.22 -33.72
N ILE A 180 -19.61 31.15 -33.24
CA ILE A 180 -19.30 32.38 -33.96
C ILE A 180 -18.56 32.08 -35.27
N GLU A 181 -17.62 31.13 -35.28
CA GLU A 181 -16.87 30.73 -36.48
C GLU A 181 -17.79 30.08 -37.54
N ILE A 182 -18.66 29.17 -37.13
CA ILE A 182 -19.65 28.52 -37.99
C ILE A 182 -20.53 29.57 -38.69
N LYS A 183 -21.03 30.56 -37.93
CA LYS A 183 -21.82 31.68 -38.48
C LYS A 183 -21.03 32.54 -39.48
N ARG A 184 -19.69 32.65 -39.33
CA ARG A 184 -18.84 33.37 -40.30
C ARG A 184 -18.64 32.58 -41.58
N VAL A 185 -18.47 31.26 -41.48
CA VAL A 185 -18.32 30.37 -42.64
C VAL A 185 -19.64 30.30 -43.43
N GLU A 186 -20.78 30.27 -42.75
CA GLU A 186 -22.11 30.27 -43.37
C GLU A 186 -22.37 31.48 -44.28
N LYS A 187 -21.77 32.63 -43.97
CA LYS A 187 -21.88 33.83 -44.82
C LYS A 187 -21.11 33.72 -46.13
N LYS A 188 -20.16 32.79 -46.23
CA LYS A 188 -19.37 32.55 -47.45
C LYS A 188 -20.11 31.50 -48.29
N ASN A 189 -20.78 31.96 -49.34
CA ASN A 189 -21.73 31.16 -50.14
C ASN A 189 -21.03 30.25 -51.18
N ASP A 190 -19.87 29.70 -50.85
CA ASP A 190 -19.06 28.87 -51.76
C ASP A 190 -19.05 27.38 -51.35
N PRO A 191 -18.84 26.45 -52.29
CA PRO A 191 -18.88 25.00 -52.01
C PRO A 191 -17.85 24.52 -50.98
N GLN A 192 -16.68 25.15 -50.90
CA GLN A 192 -15.65 24.77 -49.91
C GLN A 192 -16.10 25.18 -48.50
N SER A 193 -16.73 26.35 -48.37
CA SER A 193 -17.33 26.82 -47.12
C SER A 193 -18.46 25.92 -46.63
N GLN A 194 -19.25 25.30 -47.52
CA GLN A 194 -20.27 24.33 -47.12
C GLN A 194 -19.70 23.05 -46.49
N ASN A 195 -18.62 22.50 -47.07
CA ASN A 195 -17.96 21.32 -46.50
C ASN A 195 -17.30 21.64 -45.16
N LYS A 196 -16.64 22.80 -45.07
CA LYS A 196 -16.04 23.28 -43.81
C LYS A 196 -17.10 23.49 -42.72
N LYS A 197 -18.27 24.06 -43.07
CA LYS A 197 -19.40 24.21 -42.14
C LYS A 197 -19.84 22.86 -41.57
N LYS A 198 -20.03 21.85 -42.42
CA LYS A 198 -20.45 20.51 -41.98
C LYS A 198 -19.47 19.90 -40.97
N GLN A 199 -18.16 20.00 -41.24
CA GLN A 199 -17.14 19.52 -40.31
C GLN A 199 -17.21 20.25 -38.97
N MET A 200 -17.30 21.58 -39.00
CA MET A 200 -17.37 22.39 -37.78
C MET A 200 -18.65 22.14 -36.96
N THR A 201 -19.79 21.87 -37.60
CA THR A 201 -21.03 21.51 -36.90
C THR A 201 -20.94 20.15 -36.20
N ILE A 202 -20.17 19.20 -36.76
CA ILE A 202 -19.90 17.92 -36.10
C ILE A 202 -19.01 18.17 -34.86
N GLU A 203 -17.91 18.91 -35.02
CA GLU A 203 -17.03 19.29 -33.89
C GLU A 203 -17.78 20.02 -32.77
N GLU A 204 -18.67 20.96 -33.12
CA GLU A 204 -19.52 21.68 -32.15
C GLU A 204 -20.41 20.71 -31.37
N ARG A 205 -21.03 19.75 -32.05
CA ARG A 205 -21.88 18.74 -31.41
C ARG A 205 -21.10 17.87 -30.44
N ASP A 206 -19.89 17.44 -30.83
CA ASP A 206 -19.02 16.63 -29.98
C ASP A 206 -18.60 17.42 -28.74
N LEU A 207 -18.24 18.70 -28.89
CA LEU A 207 -17.93 19.58 -27.75
C LEU A 207 -19.13 19.80 -26.82
N HIS A 208 -20.35 19.91 -27.35
CA HIS A 208 -21.56 20.01 -26.54
C HIS A 208 -21.80 18.74 -25.71
N LEU A 209 -21.57 17.56 -26.31
CA LEU A 209 -21.66 16.28 -25.62
C LEU A 209 -20.61 16.20 -24.50
N ASP A 210 -19.36 16.56 -24.78
CA ASP A 210 -18.28 16.59 -23.79
C ASP A 210 -18.60 17.54 -22.62
N LEU A 211 -19.18 18.70 -22.91
CA LEU A 211 -19.61 19.66 -21.89
C LEU A 211 -20.70 19.07 -21.00
N GLU A 212 -21.70 18.40 -21.57
CA GLU A 212 -22.79 17.77 -20.82
C GLU A 212 -22.26 16.65 -19.92
N ILE A 213 -21.39 15.79 -20.46
CA ILE A 213 -20.71 14.74 -19.71
C ILE A 213 -19.88 15.33 -18.56
N ALA A 214 -19.14 16.40 -18.82
CA ALA A 214 -18.32 17.07 -17.80
C ALA A 214 -19.18 17.68 -16.68
N LYS A 215 -20.32 18.29 -17.02
CA LYS A 215 -21.28 18.83 -16.04
C LYS A 215 -21.88 17.74 -15.17
N ASP A 216 -22.34 16.65 -15.78
CA ASP A 216 -22.92 15.50 -15.07
C ASP A 216 -21.90 14.84 -14.13
N ASN A 217 -20.68 14.58 -14.62
CA ASN A 217 -19.60 14.04 -13.79
C ASN A 217 -19.27 14.96 -12.61
N LYS A 218 -19.13 16.28 -12.85
CA LYS A 218 -18.84 17.24 -11.77
C LYS A 218 -19.97 17.29 -10.74
N LEU A 219 -21.23 17.23 -11.17
CA LEU A 219 -22.38 17.18 -10.27
C LEU A 219 -22.37 15.90 -9.41
N LYS A 220 -22.14 14.73 -10.02
CA LYS A 220 -22.05 13.45 -9.30
C LYS A 220 -20.96 13.45 -8.24
N GLU A 221 -19.79 14.00 -8.56
CA GLU A 221 -18.69 14.06 -7.58
C GLU A 221 -18.96 15.06 -6.45
N TRP A 222 -19.70 16.16 -6.71
CA TRP A 222 -20.18 17.05 -5.65
C TRP A 222 -21.20 16.37 -4.74
N GLN A 223 -22.12 15.60 -5.30
CA GLN A 223 -23.12 14.85 -4.50
C GLN A 223 -22.44 13.89 -3.52
N LYS A 224 -21.38 13.19 -3.94
CA LYS A 224 -20.59 12.32 -3.05
C LYS A 224 -19.82 13.05 -1.94
N ILE A 225 -19.52 14.33 -2.15
CA ILE A 225 -18.94 15.17 -1.08
C ILE A 225 -20.04 15.57 -0.10
N GLU A 226 -21.19 15.99 -0.63
CA GLU A 226 -22.36 16.43 0.13
C GLU A 226 -22.87 15.31 1.05
N ASP A 227 -23.11 14.12 0.49
CA ASP A 227 -23.58 12.95 1.25
C ASP A 227 -22.51 12.37 2.20
N GLY A 228 -21.26 12.81 2.09
CA GLY A 228 -20.15 12.38 2.92
C GLY A 228 -19.52 11.05 2.53
N SER A 229 -19.87 10.46 1.38
CA SER A 229 -19.30 9.20 0.88
C SER A 229 -17.78 9.26 0.82
N TYR A 230 -17.22 10.34 0.26
CA TYR A 230 -15.76 10.53 0.20
C TYR A 230 -15.11 10.67 1.58
N LEU A 231 -15.81 11.30 2.52
CA LEU A 231 -15.31 11.48 3.88
C LEU A 231 -15.32 10.15 4.66
N GLY A 232 -16.33 9.31 4.41
CA GLY A 232 -16.38 7.94 4.92
C GLY A 232 -15.24 7.08 4.38
N GLU A 233 -15.03 7.10 3.06
CA GLU A 233 -13.92 6.35 2.42
C GLU A 233 -12.56 6.76 2.99
N VAL A 234 -12.25 8.07 3.06
CA VAL A 234 -10.94 8.52 3.56
C VAL A 234 -10.75 8.21 5.04
N THR A 235 -11.82 8.27 5.85
CA THR A 235 -11.75 7.97 7.29
C THR A 235 -11.51 6.49 7.52
N LYS A 236 -12.15 5.60 6.74
CA LYS A 236 -11.90 4.15 6.78
C LYS A 236 -10.42 3.84 6.52
N ILE A 237 -9.85 4.39 5.46
CA ILE A 237 -8.44 4.19 5.10
C ILE A 237 -7.51 4.73 6.19
N GLU A 238 -7.83 5.90 6.76
CA GLU A 238 -7.07 6.49 7.87
C GLU A 238 -7.07 5.59 9.11
N GLU A 239 -8.22 5.03 9.48
CA GLU A 239 -8.36 4.09 10.60
C GLU A 239 -7.57 2.80 10.38
N GLU A 240 -7.66 2.21 9.19
CA GLU A 240 -6.91 0.99 8.83
C GLU A 240 -5.39 1.24 8.84
N LEU A 241 -4.93 2.37 8.31
CA LEU A 241 -3.53 2.79 8.37
C LEU A 241 -3.06 2.96 9.82
N ASN A 242 -3.84 3.65 10.66
CA ASN A 242 -3.49 3.84 12.06
C ASN A 242 -3.41 2.52 12.81
N SER A 243 -4.40 1.64 12.63
CA SER A 243 -4.41 0.30 13.25
C SER A 243 -3.18 -0.52 12.85
N THR A 244 -2.82 -0.48 11.56
CA THR A 244 -1.64 -1.19 11.04
C THR A 244 -0.35 -0.62 11.62
N ILE A 245 -0.21 0.71 11.66
CA ILE A 245 0.94 1.40 12.24
C ILE A 245 1.10 1.03 13.72
N GLU A 246 0.04 1.10 14.52
CA GLU A 246 0.05 0.73 15.94
C GLU A 246 0.44 -0.74 16.15
N GLY A 247 -0.05 -1.64 15.30
CA GLY A 247 0.33 -3.05 15.32
C GLY A 247 1.83 -3.26 15.09
N ILE A 248 2.41 -2.55 14.12
CA ILE A 248 3.85 -2.60 13.82
C ILE A 248 4.68 -2.00 14.95
N GLU A 249 4.22 -0.90 15.56
CA GLU A 249 4.90 -0.28 16.70
C GLU A 249 4.94 -1.19 17.93
N LYS A 250 3.88 -1.95 18.21
CA LYS A 250 3.86 -2.98 19.26
C LYS A 250 4.91 -4.07 18.99
N ILE A 251 4.97 -4.60 17.76
CA ILE A 251 5.98 -5.60 17.36
C ILE A 251 7.41 -5.04 17.53
N LYS A 252 7.60 -3.75 17.21
CA LYS A 252 8.89 -3.08 17.39
C LYS A 252 9.25 -2.91 18.87
N ALA A 253 8.28 -2.60 19.73
CA ALA A 253 8.48 -2.43 21.17
C ALA A 253 8.82 -3.75 21.88
N GLU A 254 8.18 -4.86 21.51
CA GLU A 254 8.44 -6.19 22.09
C GLU A 254 9.84 -6.73 21.79
N LYS A 255 10.55 -6.14 20.82
CA LYS A 255 11.88 -6.60 20.38
C LYS A 255 13.05 -5.74 20.86
N ASN A 256 12.78 -4.56 21.38
CA ASN A 256 13.79 -3.67 21.95
C ASN A 256 13.89 -3.89 23.47
#